data_AF-A0A7S1YKJ3-F1
#
_entry.id   AF-A0A7S1YKJ3-F1
#
_cell.length_a   1.000
_cell.length_b   1.000
_cell.length_c   1.000
_cell.angle_alpha   90.00
_cell.angle_beta   90.00
_cell.angle_gamma   90.00
#
_symmetry.space_group_name_H-M   'P 1'
#
loop_
_entity.id
_entity.type
_entity.pdbx_description
1 polymer ?
#
loop_
_entity_poly.entity_id
_entity_poly.type
_entity_poly.pdbx_seq_one_letter_code
_entity_poly.pdbx_strand_id
1 'polypeptide(L)'
;VNQIKHVRVGDHVVSVDQGGESKTVEVVYLPHLSNHGDHEFLEIRCDTEETDEEKTIQLTPNHFIFEMSRDDEDHKNKFVAVMAQEVEIGSQLAAWNHSLEFVEPCWVSEITPVILSSGVYTAFTSSGTLVVNDLIVSSYANLRHYGHDSAHSVAAVHRAMYKAGEADATWFRRINDKIEYLLAGKRS
;
A
#
# COMPACT_ATOMS: atom_id res chain seq x y z
N VAL A 1 18.34 -3.43 -4.43
CA VAL A 1 16.94 -2.99 -4.25
C VAL A 1 16.82 -1.55 -4.75
N ASN A 2 15.85 -1.25 -5.61
CA ASN A 2 15.62 0.12 -6.09
C ASN A 2 14.80 0.90 -5.07
N GLN A 3 15.22 2.12 -4.76
CA GLN A 3 14.40 3.04 -3.95
C GLN A 3 13.17 3.47 -4.74
N ILE A 4 12.01 3.59 -4.10
CA ILE A 4 10.74 3.95 -4.75
C ILE A 4 10.83 5.27 -5.55
N LYS A 5 11.69 6.21 -5.12
CA LYS A 5 11.95 7.48 -5.81
C LYS A 5 12.60 7.33 -7.20
N HIS A 6 13.16 6.17 -7.51
CA HIS A 6 13.80 5.87 -8.79
C HIS A 6 12.95 4.99 -9.70
N VAL A 7 11.81 4.50 -9.22
CA VAL A 7 10.87 3.69 -10.00
C VAL A 7 10.27 4.56 -11.12
N ARG A 8 10.10 3.96 -12.30
CA ARG A 8 9.55 4.58 -13.49
C ARG A 8 8.33 3.82 -13.98
N VAL A 9 7.46 4.51 -14.72
CA VAL A 9 6.40 3.84 -15.49
C VAL A 9 7.06 2.89 -16.50
N GLY A 10 6.55 1.65 -16.58
CA GLY A 10 7.14 0.56 -17.36
C GLY A 10 8.12 -0.33 -16.58
N ASP A 11 8.57 0.09 -15.40
CA ASP A 11 9.35 -0.78 -14.53
C ASP A 11 8.47 -1.93 -14.03
N HIS A 12 9.11 -3.06 -13.73
CA HIS A 12 8.44 -4.25 -13.24
C HIS A 12 8.77 -4.45 -11.76
N VAL A 13 7.76 -4.67 -10.94
CA VAL A 13 7.87 -4.84 -9.49
C VAL A 13 7.16 -6.11 -9.04
N VAL A 14 7.52 -6.61 -7.85
CA VAL A 14 6.82 -7.73 -7.23
C VAL A 14 5.51 -7.22 -6.63
N SER A 15 4.42 -7.91 -6.94
CA SER A 15 3.10 -7.76 -6.34
C SER A 15 2.66 -9.12 -5.82
N VAL A 16 1.89 -9.11 -4.74
CA VAL A 16 1.29 -10.30 -4.16
C VAL A 16 -0.22 -10.11 -4.13
N ASP A 17 -0.96 -11.10 -4.63
CA ASP A 17 -2.42 -11.07 -4.61
C ASP A 17 -3.00 -11.64 -3.30
N GLN A 18 -4.32 -11.57 -3.14
CA GLN A 18 -5.03 -12.08 -1.96
C GLN A 18 -4.88 -13.58 -1.71
N GLY A 19 -4.46 -14.35 -2.71
CA GLY A 19 -4.15 -15.77 -2.54
C GLY A 19 -2.75 -15.98 -1.93
N GLY A 20 -1.96 -14.92 -1.80
CA GLY A 20 -0.54 -14.99 -1.46
C GLY A 20 0.34 -15.37 -2.65
N GLU A 21 -0.19 -15.40 -3.87
CA GLU A 21 0.61 -15.65 -5.06
C GLU A 21 1.34 -14.38 -5.50
N SER A 22 2.64 -14.50 -5.75
CA SER A 22 3.42 -13.39 -6.30
C SER A 22 3.37 -13.35 -7.82
N LYS A 23 3.33 -12.13 -8.36
CA LYS A 23 3.38 -11.84 -9.79
C LYS A 23 4.29 -10.64 -10.01
N THR A 24 5.09 -10.70 -11.07
CA THR A 24 5.78 -9.52 -11.57
C THR A 24 4.80 -8.68 -12.38
N VAL A 25 4.60 -7.44 -11.98
CA VAL A 25 3.62 -6.53 -12.59
C VAL A 25 4.28 -5.23 -13.01
N GLU A 26 3.73 -4.62 -14.06
CA GLU A 26 4.20 -3.32 -14.56
C GLU A 26 3.68 -2.19 -13.68
N VAL A 27 4.55 -1.20 -13.44
CA VAL A 27 4.17 0.10 -12.89
C VAL A 27 3.52 0.93 -14.01
N VAL A 28 2.21 1.16 -13.88
CA VAL A 28 1.41 1.82 -14.91
C VAL A 28 1.25 3.31 -14.67
N TYR A 29 1.45 3.78 -13.43
CA TYR A 29 1.31 5.19 -13.07
C TYR A 29 2.11 5.54 -11.81
N LEU A 30 2.62 6.77 -11.75
CA LEU A 30 3.35 7.33 -10.62
C LEU A 30 2.73 8.68 -10.25
N PRO A 31 1.87 8.74 -9.22
CA PRO A 31 1.43 10.01 -8.69
C PRO A 31 2.63 10.72 -8.04
N HIS A 32 2.98 11.89 -8.57
CA HIS A 32 3.99 12.74 -7.93
C HIS A 32 3.29 13.68 -6.94
N LEU A 33 3.49 13.45 -5.64
CA LEU A 33 3.24 14.47 -4.63
C LEU A 33 4.56 15.20 -4.33
N SER A 34 4.54 16.53 -4.40
CA SER A 34 5.67 17.46 -4.39
C SER A 34 6.96 17.02 -3.67
N ASN A 35 8.11 17.22 -4.32
CA ASN A 35 9.46 16.97 -3.77
C ASN A 35 9.95 18.01 -2.73
N HIS A 36 9.08 18.92 -2.26
CA HIS A 36 9.47 20.06 -1.44
C HIS A 36 8.46 20.26 -0.30
N GLY A 37 8.80 19.75 0.88
CA GLY A 37 8.00 19.90 2.09
C GLY A 37 8.38 18.90 3.16
N ASP A 38 8.08 19.24 4.40
CA ASP A 38 8.09 18.31 5.51
C ASP A 38 6.79 17.51 5.47
N HIS A 39 6.92 16.18 5.47
CA HIS A 39 5.78 15.28 5.43
C HIS A 39 5.82 14.35 6.64
N GLU A 40 4.64 14.09 7.20
CA GLU A 40 4.45 13.14 8.29
C GLU A 40 4.39 11.71 7.76
N PHE A 41 5.22 10.86 8.34
CA PHE A 41 5.23 9.43 8.12
C PHE A 41 5.14 8.70 9.47
N LEU A 42 4.66 7.47 9.41
CA LEU A 42 4.81 6.48 10.46
C LEU A 42 5.92 5.55 10.00
N GLU A 43 7.01 5.49 10.78
CA GLU A 43 8.00 4.44 10.67
C GLU A 43 7.51 3.25 11.48
N ILE A 44 7.27 2.14 10.79
CA ILE A 44 6.77 0.89 11.38
C ILE A 44 7.88 -0.14 11.26
N ARG A 45 8.26 -0.72 12.40
CA ARG A 45 9.23 -1.81 12.48
C ARG A 45 8.51 -3.08 12.89
N CYS A 46 8.81 -4.18 12.22
CA CYS A 46 8.24 -5.48 12.52
C CYS A 46 9.24 -6.59 12.27
N ASP A 47 9.00 -7.74 12.90
CA ASP A 47 9.91 -8.88 12.87
C ASP A 47 9.17 -10.15 12.43
N THR A 48 9.83 -10.97 11.63
CA THR A 48 9.33 -12.28 11.18
C THR A 48 9.95 -13.39 12.02
N GLU A 49 9.16 -14.40 12.38
CA GLU A 49 9.63 -15.52 13.23
C GLU A 49 10.65 -16.42 12.53
N GLU A 50 10.63 -16.50 11.19
CA GLU A 50 11.47 -17.44 10.46
C GLU A 50 12.91 -16.97 10.25
N THR A 51 13.13 -15.66 10.17
CA THR A 51 14.42 -15.09 9.75
C THR A 51 15.08 -14.20 10.80
N ASP A 52 14.38 -13.84 11.89
CA ASP A 52 14.81 -12.82 12.86
C ASP A 52 15.24 -11.50 12.17
N GLU A 53 14.74 -11.24 10.96
CA GLU A 53 15.07 -10.05 10.19
C GLU A 53 14.06 -8.95 10.49
N GLU A 54 14.56 -7.84 11.04
CA GLU A 54 13.77 -6.64 11.23
C GLU A 54 13.45 -6.01 9.87
N LYS A 55 12.15 -5.79 9.63
CA LYS A 55 11.63 -5.07 8.48
C LYS A 55 11.16 -3.69 8.93
N THR A 56 11.51 -2.68 8.15
CA THR A 56 11.11 -1.29 8.43
C THR A 56 10.46 -0.67 7.20
N ILE A 57 9.32 -0.01 7.39
CA ILE A 57 8.66 0.76 6.34
C ILE A 57 8.23 2.12 6.85
N GLN A 58 8.31 3.12 5.96
CA GLN A 58 7.85 4.48 6.22
C GLN A 58 6.65 4.77 5.32
N LEU A 59 5.49 4.93 5.93
CA LEU A 59 4.23 5.18 5.22
C LEU A 59 3.58 6.46 5.72
N THR A 60 2.86 7.17 4.85
CA THR A 60 1.99 8.24 5.36
C THR A 60 0.86 7.62 6.20
N PRO A 61 0.32 8.32 7.22
CA PRO A 61 -0.72 7.77 8.10
C PRO A 61 -1.94 7.16 7.38
N ASN A 62 -2.26 7.64 6.17
CA ASN A 62 -3.42 7.21 5.39
C ASN A 62 -3.08 6.26 4.23
N HIS A 63 -1.85 5.76 4.18
CA HIS A 63 -1.47 4.73 3.21
C HIS A 63 -2.03 3.38 3.66
N PHE A 64 -2.51 2.57 2.71
CA PHE A 64 -2.99 1.23 3.04
C PHE A 64 -1.84 0.22 3.07
N ILE A 65 -1.75 -0.50 4.18
CA ILE A 65 -0.89 -1.68 4.37
C ILE A 65 -1.78 -2.89 4.63
N PHE A 66 -1.23 -4.09 4.48
CA PHE A 66 -1.97 -5.32 4.66
C PHE A 66 -1.64 -5.99 5.99
N GLU A 67 -2.69 -6.31 6.76
CA GLU A 67 -2.62 -7.08 8.00
C GLU A 67 -3.17 -8.49 7.76
N MET A 68 -2.52 -9.52 8.31
CA MET A 68 -2.97 -10.91 8.23
C MET A 68 -4.32 -11.07 8.92
N SER A 69 -5.27 -11.76 8.27
CA SER A 69 -6.57 -12.04 8.88
C SER A 69 -6.43 -13.08 9.97
N ARG A 70 -6.91 -12.77 11.18
CA ARG A 70 -6.93 -13.68 12.33
C ARG A 70 -8.09 -14.71 12.28
N ASP A 71 -9.03 -14.54 11.36
CA ASP A 71 -10.34 -15.22 11.39
C ASP A 71 -10.45 -16.44 10.46
N ASP A 72 -9.40 -16.84 9.73
CA ASP A 72 -9.50 -17.95 8.79
C ASP A 72 -8.98 -19.28 9.40
N GLU A 73 -9.92 -20.09 9.90
CA GLU A 73 -9.72 -21.50 10.24
C GLU A 73 -9.23 -22.33 9.03
N ASP A 74 -9.30 -21.76 7.80
CA ASP A 74 -8.95 -22.41 6.52
C ASP A 74 -7.52 -22.13 6.01
N HIS A 75 -6.69 -21.39 6.76
CA HIS A 75 -5.24 -21.19 6.47
C HIS A 75 -4.90 -20.68 5.05
N LYS A 76 -5.84 -20.05 4.34
CA LYS A 76 -5.53 -19.39 3.08
C LYS A 76 -5.13 -17.97 3.38
N ASN A 77 -3.97 -17.55 2.87
CA ASN A 77 -3.27 -16.27 3.06
C ASN A 77 -4.11 -14.99 2.82
N LYS A 78 -5.21 -14.82 3.53
CA LYS A 78 -6.07 -13.65 3.41
C LYS A 78 -5.53 -12.57 4.34
N PHE A 79 -5.05 -11.51 3.74
CA PHE A 79 -4.69 -10.28 4.43
C PHE A 79 -5.65 -9.17 4.02
N VAL A 80 -5.94 -8.26 4.96
CA VAL A 80 -6.91 -7.18 4.84
C VAL A 80 -6.21 -5.83 4.80
N ALA A 81 -6.71 -4.90 3.98
CA ALA A 81 -6.18 -3.55 3.93
C ALA A 81 -6.59 -2.74 5.16
N VAL A 82 -5.61 -2.20 5.87
CA VAL A 82 -5.74 -1.27 7.00
C VAL A 82 -4.94 -0.01 6.73
N MET A 83 -5.34 1.14 7.28
CA MET A 83 -4.51 2.33 7.16
C MET A 83 -3.29 2.22 8.07
N ALA A 84 -2.15 2.80 7.67
CA ALA A 84 -0.94 2.78 8.49
C ALA A 84 -1.16 3.34 9.91
N GLN A 85 -2.02 4.34 10.07
CA GLN A 85 -2.39 4.90 11.39
C GLN A 85 -3.30 3.99 12.24
N GLU A 86 -3.90 2.97 11.64
CA GLU A 86 -4.73 1.97 12.33
C GLU A 86 -3.90 0.75 12.78
N VAL A 87 -2.62 0.66 12.36
CA VAL A 87 -1.72 -0.40 12.78
C VAL A 87 -1.32 -0.18 14.25
N GLU A 88 -1.32 -1.24 15.03
CA GLU A 88 -0.94 -1.24 16.44
C GLU A 88 0.29 -2.11 16.68
N ILE A 89 1.01 -1.86 17.76
CA ILE A 89 2.07 -2.77 18.22
C ILE A 89 1.42 -4.14 18.53
N GLY A 90 2.00 -5.21 18.00
CA GLY A 90 1.44 -6.56 18.04
C GLY A 90 0.47 -6.90 16.89
N SER A 91 0.21 -5.99 15.96
CA SER A 91 -0.40 -6.34 14.67
C SER A 91 0.51 -7.28 13.86
N GLN A 92 -0.10 -8.09 13.00
CA GLN A 92 0.61 -9.01 12.09
C GLN A 92 0.53 -8.48 10.67
N LEU A 93 1.54 -7.74 10.23
CA LEU A 93 1.60 -7.26 8.85
C LEU A 93 1.95 -8.41 7.89
N ALA A 94 1.44 -8.33 6.67
CA ALA A 94 1.76 -9.31 5.64
C ALA A 94 3.12 -8.99 5.00
N ALA A 95 4.11 -9.84 5.23
CA ALA A 95 5.43 -9.77 4.63
C ALA A 95 5.59 -10.80 3.51
N TRP A 96 6.38 -10.46 2.49
CA TRP A 96 6.73 -11.36 1.40
C TRP A 96 8.11 -11.97 1.64
N ASN A 97 8.17 -13.29 1.80
CA ASN A 97 9.42 -14.01 1.90
C ASN A 97 9.95 -14.33 0.50
N HIS A 98 11.00 -13.62 0.07
CA HIS A 98 11.60 -13.82 -1.24
C HIS A 98 12.28 -15.19 -1.41
N SER A 99 12.75 -15.81 -0.32
CA SER A 99 13.50 -17.08 -0.38
C SER A 99 12.59 -18.28 -0.49
N LEU A 100 11.43 -18.23 0.17
CA LEU A 100 10.48 -19.32 0.29
C LEU A 100 9.21 -19.08 -0.55
N GLU A 101 9.11 -17.93 -1.20
CA GLU A 101 8.02 -17.53 -2.11
C GLU A 101 6.63 -17.67 -1.48
N PHE A 102 6.46 -17.17 -0.25
CA PHE A 102 5.17 -17.14 0.44
C PHE A 102 4.99 -15.89 1.29
N VAL A 103 3.75 -15.67 1.74
CA VAL A 103 3.38 -14.57 2.64
C VAL A 103 3.50 -15.04 4.09
N GLU A 104 4.30 -14.32 4.88
CA GLU A 104 4.51 -14.62 6.30
C GLU A 104 4.03 -13.46 7.20
N PRO A 105 3.64 -13.73 8.46
CA PRO A 105 3.32 -12.69 9.41
C PRO A 105 4.59 -11.95 9.88
N CYS A 106 4.52 -10.62 9.89
CA CYS A 106 5.54 -9.73 10.46
C CYS A 106 4.93 -8.98 11.65
N TRP A 107 5.42 -9.28 12.85
CA TRP A 107 4.88 -8.76 14.10
C TRP A 107 5.39 -7.35 14.37
N VAL A 108 4.49 -6.37 14.45
CA VAL A 108 4.85 -4.97 14.70
C VAL A 108 5.42 -4.82 16.10
N SER A 109 6.68 -4.38 16.18
CA SER A 109 7.42 -4.19 17.42
C SER A 109 7.54 -2.70 17.81
N GLU A 110 7.54 -1.79 16.83
CA GLU A 110 7.66 -0.35 17.06
C GLU A 110 6.89 0.46 16.01
N ILE A 111 6.30 1.58 16.44
CA ILE A 111 5.68 2.59 15.56
C ILE A 111 6.12 3.97 16.03
N THR A 112 6.84 4.69 15.17
CA THR A 112 7.40 6.00 15.49
C THR A 112 6.94 7.04 14.47
N PRO A 113 6.22 8.11 14.88
CA PRO A 113 5.94 9.23 14.02
C PRO A 113 7.23 9.96 13.66
N VAL A 114 7.47 10.16 12.36
CA VAL A 114 8.66 10.85 11.85
C VAL A 114 8.24 11.94 10.86
N ILE A 115 8.96 13.06 10.89
CA ILE A 115 8.81 14.13 9.92
C ILE A 115 10.01 14.06 8.98
N LEU A 116 9.74 13.81 7.70
CA LEU A 116 10.79 13.69 6.68
C LEU A 116 10.66 14.85 5.70
N SER A 117 11.76 15.56 5.47
CA SER A 117 11.90 16.54 4.39
C SER A 117 12.16 15.83 3.05
N SER A 118 11.39 14.79 2.75
CA SER A 118 11.50 13.98 1.54
C SER A 118 10.18 13.97 0.78
N GLY A 119 10.23 13.81 -0.54
CA GLY A 119 9.01 13.62 -1.35
C GLY A 119 8.19 12.41 -0.90
N VAL A 120 6.88 12.47 -1.14
CA VAL A 120 5.97 11.33 -0.95
C VAL A 120 5.84 10.60 -2.28
N TYR A 121 6.29 9.35 -2.30
CA TYR A 121 6.29 8.52 -3.51
C TYR A 121 5.27 7.40 -3.39
N THR A 122 4.57 7.12 -4.48
CA THR A 122 3.68 5.97 -4.62
C THR A 122 3.77 5.44 -6.04
N ALA A 123 3.60 4.14 -6.21
CA ALA A 123 3.61 3.49 -7.50
C ALA A 123 2.35 2.65 -7.69
N PHE A 124 1.65 2.93 -8.78
CA PHE A 124 0.44 2.22 -9.15
C PHE A 124 0.81 1.10 -10.10
N THR A 125 0.55 -0.13 -9.66
CA THR A 125 0.73 -1.34 -10.45
C THR A 125 -0.59 -1.77 -11.07
N SER A 126 -0.53 -2.63 -12.10
CA SER A 126 -1.74 -3.18 -12.72
C SER A 126 -2.57 -4.08 -11.78
N SER A 127 -1.97 -4.62 -10.72
CA SER A 127 -2.63 -5.48 -9.73
C SER A 127 -3.14 -4.71 -8.50
N GLY A 128 -2.66 -3.48 -8.28
CA GLY A 128 -3.07 -2.66 -7.13
C GLY A 128 -2.32 -2.95 -5.82
N THR A 129 -1.32 -3.83 -5.84
CA THR A 129 -0.42 -4.08 -4.70
C THR A 129 1.04 -4.02 -5.14
N LEU A 130 1.94 -3.83 -4.18
CA LEU A 130 3.38 -3.88 -4.37
C LEU A 130 4.08 -4.36 -3.10
N VAL A 131 5.25 -4.97 -3.25
CA VAL A 131 6.14 -5.29 -2.13
C VAL A 131 7.16 -4.17 -1.95
N VAL A 132 7.23 -3.59 -0.75
CA VAL A 132 8.17 -2.51 -0.38
C VAL A 132 8.83 -2.87 0.93
N ASN A 133 10.17 -2.94 0.93
CA ASN A 133 10.94 -3.40 2.09
C ASN A 133 10.38 -4.72 2.65
N ASP A 134 10.09 -5.65 1.73
CA ASP A 134 9.50 -6.96 1.98
C ASP A 134 8.11 -6.95 2.63
N LEU A 135 7.46 -5.80 2.76
CA LEU A 135 6.08 -5.68 3.23
C LEU A 135 5.13 -5.47 2.06
N ILE A 136 3.98 -6.15 2.10
CA ILE A 136 2.94 -6.01 1.09
C ILE A 136 2.14 -4.74 1.41
N VAL A 137 2.11 -3.80 0.47
CA VAL A 137 1.37 -2.55 0.59
C VAL A 137 0.45 -2.35 -0.61
N SER A 138 -0.56 -1.51 -0.42
CA SER A 138 -1.44 -1.11 -1.51
C SER A 138 -0.71 -0.13 -2.44
N SER A 139 -0.95 -0.23 -3.73
CA SER A 139 -0.56 0.82 -4.69
C SER A 139 -1.28 2.14 -4.42
N TYR A 140 -2.37 2.13 -3.67
CA TYR A 140 -3.24 3.27 -3.44
C TYR A 140 -2.89 3.95 -2.10
N ALA A 141 -2.28 5.13 -2.17
CA ALA A 141 -2.24 6.08 -1.06
C ALA A 141 -3.51 6.95 -1.12
N ASN A 142 -4.25 7.12 -0.01
CA ASN A 142 -5.45 7.96 -0.03
C ASN A 142 -5.09 9.40 -0.45
N LEU A 143 -5.76 9.87 -1.51
CA LEU A 143 -5.66 11.20 -2.13
C LEU A 143 -6.18 12.28 -1.17
N ARG A 144 -5.40 12.64 -0.16
CA ARG A 144 -5.78 13.57 0.92
C ARG A 144 -5.93 15.04 0.51
N HIS A 145 -6.02 15.36 -0.79
CA HIS A 145 -6.44 16.70 -1.23
C HIS A 145 -7.95 16.96 -1.04
N TYR A 146 -8.71 15.97 -0.56
CA TYR A 146 -10.16 16.05 -0.40
C TYR A 146 -10.55 15.73 1.06
N GLY A 147 -11.36 16.61 1.66
CA GLY A 147 -11.61 16.67 3.11
C GLY A 147 -12.14 15.40 3.78
N HIS A 148 -12.11 15.44 5.12
CA HIS A 148 -12.32 14.34 6.08
C HIS A 148 -13.45 13.34 5.72
N ASP A 149 -14.62 13.80 5.28
CA ASP A 149 -15.77 12.92 4.96
C ASP A 149 -15.64 12.15 3.64
N SER A 150 -14.85 12.66 2.70
CA SER A 150 -14.62 12.02 1.39
C SER A 150 -13.58 10.89 1.44
N ALA A 151 -12.64 10.98 2.39
CA ALA A 151 -11.62 9.96 2.63
C ALA A 151 -12.21 8.62 3.11
N HIS A 152 -13.28 8.68 3.93
CA HIS A 152 -14.01 7.47 4.37
C HIS A 152 -14.75 6.79 3.22
N SER A 153 -15.31 7.57 2.28
CA SER A 153 -16.04 7.05 1.12
C SER A 153 -15.10 6.36 0.12
N VAL A 154 -13.92 6.94 -0.13
CA VAL A 154 -12.88 6.32 -0.97
C VAL A 154 -12.29 5.08 -0.30
N ALA A 155 -12.06 5.10 1.01
CA ALA A 155 -11.62 3.93 1.76
C ALA A 155 -12.66 2.80 1.76
N ALA A 156 -13.96 3.12 1.80
CA ALA A 156 -15.04 2.14 1.70
C ALA A 156 -15.14 1.55 0.29
N VAL A 157 -15.02 2.38 -0.76
CA VAL A 157 -14.95 1.92 -2.16
C VAL A 157 -13.72 1.03 -2.36
N HIS A 158 -12.55 1.42 -1.85
CA HIS A 158 -11.32 0.64 -1.93
C HIS A 158 -11.42 -0.71 -1.20
N ARG A 159 -11.98 -0.73 0.02
CA ARG A 159 -12.27 -1.98 0.76
C ARG A 159 -13.26 -2.87 0.01
N ALA A 160 -14.26 -2.28 -0.67
CA ALA A 160 -15.18 -3.02 -1.51
C ALA A 160 -14.51 -3.57 -2.78
N MET A 161 -13.62 -2.79 -3.42
CA MET A 161 -12.87 -3.20 -4.61
C MET A 161 -11.90 -4.34 -4.33
N TYR A 162 -11.16 -4.24 -3.21
CA TYR A 162 -10.30 -5.32 -2.74
C TYR A 162 -11.14 -6.58 -2.47
N LYS A 163 -12.24 -6.48 -1.71
CA LYS A 163 -13.13 -7.63 -1.46
C LYS A 163 -13.80 -8.20 -2.73
N ALA A 164 -13.91 -7.42 -3.80
CA ALA A 164 -14.53 -7.85 -5.05
C ALA A 164 -13.57 -8.56 -6.02
N GLY A 165 -12.25 -8.55 -5.77
CA GLY A 165 -11.26 -9.20 -6.65
C GLY A 165 -11.16 -8.61 -8.06
N GLU A 166 -11.75 -7.44 -8.30
CA GLU A 166 -11.81 -6.79 -9.62
C GLU A 166 -10.90 -5.56 -9.66
N ALA A 167 -9.72 -5.71 -10.26
CA ALA A 167 -8.83 -4.61 -10.60
C ALA A 167 -8.26 -4.83 -12.00
N ASP A 168 -9.01 -4.44 -13.04
CA ASP A 168 -8.43 -4.21 -14.37
C ASP A 168 -7.98 -2.75 -14.51
N ALA A 169 -6.71 -2.56 -14.86
CA ALA A 169 -6.04 -1.28 -15.08
C ALA A 169 -6.79 -0.34 -16.06
N THR A 170 -7.55 -0.88 -17.02
CA THR A 170 -8.31 -0.06 -17.98
C THR A 170 -9.48 0.70 -17.34
N TRP A 171 -10.07 0.15 -16.28
CA TRP A 171 -11.17 0.76 -15.54
C TRP A 171 -10.66 1.89 -14.63
N PHE A 172 -9.50 1.70 -13.99
CA PHE A 172 -8.85 2.72 -13.16
C PHE A 172 -8.54 3.99 -13.94
N ARG A 173 -8.01 3.86 -15.16
CA ARG A 173 -7.74 5.02 -16.04
C ARG A 173 -9.02 5.82 -16.27
N ARG A 174 -10.12 5.14 -16.61
CA ARG A 174 -11.43 5.78 -16.88
C ARG A 174 -12.03 6.47 -15.66
N ILE A 175 -11.79 5.96 -14.46
CA ILE A 175 -12.32 6.56 -13.24
C ILE A 175 -11.43 7.68 -12.73
N ASN A 176 -10.11 7.53 -12.81
CA ASN A 176 -9.22 8.63 -12.49
C ASN A 176 -9.47 9.81 -13.44
N ASP A 177 -9.63 9.57 -14.74
CA ASP A 177 -9.99 10.62 -15.71
C ASP A 177 -11.32 11.30 -15.38
N LYS A 178 -12.32 10.54 -14.90
CA LYS A 178 -13.61 11.11 -14.46
C LYS A 178 -13.49 11.87 -13.14
N ILE A 179 -12.70 11.39 -12.19
CA ILE A 179 -12.45 12.04 -10.91
C ILE A 179 -11.71 13.36 -11.15
N GLU A 180 -10.61 13.34 -11.91
CA GLU A 180 -9.87 14.51 -12.38
C GLU A 180 -10.80 15.52 -13.08
N TYR A 181 -11.64 15.06 -14.00
CA TYR A 181 -12.61 15.91 -14.71
C TYR A 181 -13.64 16.57 -13.76
N LEU A 182 -14.20 15.81 -12.82
CA LEU A 182 -15.17 16.32 -11.85
C LEU A 182 -14.55 17.29 -10.84
N LEU A 183 -13.24 17.18 -10.60
CA LEU A 183 -12.50 18.04 -9.68
C LEU A 183 -11.96 19.29 -10.36
N ALA A 184 -11.59 19.21 -11.65
CA ALA A 184 -11.26 20.37 -12.47
C ALA A 184 -12.47 21.29 -12.69
N GLY A 185 -13.68 20.73 -12.80
CA GLY A 185 -14.93 21.49 -12.94
C GLY A 185 -15.43 22.17 -11.66
N LYS A 186 -14.80 21.94 -10.49
CA LYS A 186 -15.13 22.62 -9.22
C LYS A 186 -14.21 23.80 -8.90
N ARG A 187 -13.29 24.15 -9.81
CA ARG A 187 -12.49 25.38 -9.78
C ARG A 187 -12.98 26.37 -10.83
N SER A 188 -14.21 26.86 -10.67
CA SER A 188 -14.73 28.04 -11.38
C SER A 188 -15.71 28.79 -10.51
#